data_AF-A0A534HU28-F1
#
_entry.id   AF-A0A534HU28-F1
#
_cell.length_a   1.000
_cell.length_b   1.000
_cell.length_c   1.000
_cell.angle_alpha   90.00
_cell.angle_beta   90.00
_cell.angle_gamma   90.00
#
_symmetry.space_group_name_H-M   'P 1'
#
loop_
_entity.id
_entity.type
_entity.pdbx_description
1 polymer ?
#
loop_
_entity_poly.entity_id
_entity_poly.type
_entity_poly.pdbx_seq_one_letter_code
_entity_poly.pdbx_strand_id
1 'polypeptide(L)'
;MVTVAQEALPVIEARCRELRAPLTVVGRDVYAQRGAHDLQGQEVRVRGPFGEIDVRTPLLGSFQVENAAVAVAALAELRSAGFAIPDRAIREGVEAVRWPARLDLVRKAPSILVDGAHNRPAAEALAEAMGDLFPGRTVSLVVGILNDKDLKGMAKALGPLTSRTFAGRPKTPRAFDPDEVAAAFRPYSESVALPSIRDAIDAAVHAARPDDIVLITGSIYTAGEALDHLGVRP
;
A
#
# COMPACT_ATOMS: atom_id res chain seq x y z
N MET A 1 -7.94 -6.88 -5.70
CA MET A 1 -8.27 -7.95 -4.74
C MET A 1 -7.41 -7.78 -3.49
N VAL A 2 -7.81 -6.89 -2.58
CA VAL A 2 -7.58 -7.03 -1.13
C VAL A 2 -8.96 -7.29 -0.53
N THR A 3 -9.48 -8.43 -0.95
CA THR A 3 -10.70 -9.05 -0.46
C THR A 3 -10.37 -9.72 0.86
N VAL A 4 -11.34 -9.79 1.78
CA VAL A 4 -11.38 -10.91 2.73
C VAL A 4 -11.04 -12.17 1.92
N ALA A 5 -9.97 -12.90 2.27
CA ALA A 5 -9.68 -14.17 1.60
C ALA A 5 -11.01 -14.94 1.52
N GLN A 6 -11.40 -15.48 0.36
CA GLN A 6 -12.71 -16.14 0.22
C GLN A 6 -12.96 -17.16 1.35
N GLU A 7 -11.90 -17.70 1.92
CA GLU A 7 -11.88 -18.59 3.09
C GLU A 7 -12.45 -17.97 4.39
N ALA A 8 -12.33 -16.66 4.62
CA ALA A 8 -12.83 -15.99 5.82
C ALA A 8 -14.29 -15.51 5.69
N LEU A 9 -14.82 -15.35 4.47
CA LEU A 9 -16.20 -14.90 4.27
C LEU A 9 -17.23 -15.85 4.91
N PRO A 10 -17.15 -17.20 4.77
CA PRO A 10 -18.08 -18.12 5.44
C PRO A 10 -18.11 -17.96 6.96
N VAL A 11 -16.97 -17.66 7.58
CA VAL A 11 -16.87 -17.43 9.03
C VAL A 11 -17.58 -16.12 9.42
N ILE A 12 -17.37 -15.05 8.64
CA ILE A 12 -18.06 -13.77 8.85
C ILE A 12 -19.57 -13.93 8.66
N GLU A 13 -20.00 -14.62 7.61
CA GLU A 13 -21.42 -14.89 7.32
C GLU A 13 -22.10 -15.71 8.41
N ALA A 14 -21.44 -16.77 8.90
CA ALA A 14 -21.92 -17.54 10.03
C ALA A 14 -22.12 -16.64 11.26
N ARG A 15 -21.13 -15.79 11.57
CA ARG A 15 -21.20 -14.89 12.73
C ARG A 15 -22.28 -13.82 12.59
N CYS A 16 -22.43 -13.22 11.41
CA CYS A 16 -23.50 -12.26 11.12
C CYS A 16 -24.89 -12.89 11.29
N ARG A 17 -25.08 -14.14 10.82
CA ARG A 17 -26.34 -14.88 11.00
C ARG A 17 -26.66 -15.13 12.48
N GLU A 18 -25.68 -15.58 13.26
CA GLU A 18 -25.84 -15.79 14.71
C GLU A 18 -26.27 -14.51 15.43
N LEU A 19 -25.64 -13.39 15.08
CA LEU A 19 -25.89 -12.09 15.69
C LEU A 19 -27.09 -11.34 15.08
N ARG A 20 -27.70 -11.89 14.02
CA ARG A 20 -28.71 -11.20 13.19
C ARG A 20 -28.22 -9.82 12.72
N ALA A 21 -26.91 -9.71 12.46
CA ALA A 21 -26.30 -8.49 11.95
C ALA A 21 -26.39 -8.49 10.41
N PRO A 22 -26.84 -7.38 9.79
CA PRO A 22 -26.73 -7.20 8.34
C PRO A 22 -25.27 -7.33 7.89
N LEU A 23 -25.08 -7.86 6.68
CA LEU A 23 -23.76 -8.03 6.08
C LEU A 23 -23.77 -7.50 4.65
N THR A 24 -22.92 -6.52 4.39
CA THR A 24 -22.69 -5.92 3.07
C THR A 24 -21.27 -6.25 2.62
N VAL A 25 -21.13 -6.86 1.44
CA VAL A 25 -19.85 -7.37 0.94
C VAL A 25 -19.47 -6.65 -0.36
N VAL A 26 -18.28 -6.03 -0.38
CA VAL A 26 -17.70 -5.47 -1.61
C VAL A 26 -17.33 -6.61 -2.56
N GLY A 27 -17.71 -6.47 -3.83
CA GLY A 27 -17.63 -7.51 -4.87
C GLY A 27 -18.90 -8.36 -5.00
N ARG A 28 -19.86 -8.24 -4.08
CA ARG A 28 -21.16 -8.93 -4.14
C ARG A 28 -22.35 -7.96 -4.06
N ASP A 29 -22.35 -7.12 -3.04
CA ASP A 29 -23.43 -6.19 -2.73
C ASP A 29 -23.06 -4.76 -3.14
N VAL A 30 -21.76 -4.44 -3.09
CA VAL A 30 -21.19 -3.15 -3.47
C VAL A 30 -20.07 -3.36 -4.48
N TYR A 31 -20.04 -2.56 -5.53
CA TYR A 31 -19.04 -2.63 -6.59
C TYR A 31 -18.32 -1.29 -6.72
N ALA A 32 -17.03 -1.35 -7.00
CA ALA A 32 -16.23 -0.16 -7.28
C ALA A 32 -15.52 -0.28 -8.62
N GLN A 33 -15.48 0.85 -9.33
CA GLN A 33 -14.79 0.98 -10.60
C GLN A 33 -13.79 2.12 -10.50
N ARG A 34 -12.54 1.86 -10.86
CA ARG A 34 -11.50 2.89 -10.97
C ARG A 34 -11.71 3.71 -12.24
N GLY A 35 -11.71 5.04 -12.10
CA GLY A 35 -11.71 6.00 -13.18
C GLY A 35 -10.31 6.50 -13.52
N ALA A 36 -10.20 7.80 -13.80
CA ALA A 36 -8.91 8.45 -14.03
C ALA A 36 -8.02 8.34 -12.77
N HIS A 37 -6.72 8.15 -12.97
CA HIS A 37 -5.76 8.02 -11.89
C HIS A 37 -4.39 8.55 -12.34
N ASP A 38 -3.67 9.14 -11.39
CA ASP A 38 -2.31 9.66 -11.54
C ASP A 38 -1.60 9.61 -10.17
N LEU A 39 -0.42 10.22 -10.08
CA LEU A 39 0.32 10.34 -8.82
C LEU A 39 -0.32 11.27 -7.78
N GLN A 40 -1.45 11.91 -8.11
CA GLN A 40 -2.21 12.77 -7.18
C GLN A 40 -3.46 12.07 -6.64
N GLY A 41 -3.76 10.86 -7.10
CA GLY A 41 -4.88 10.08 -6.62
C GLY A 41 -5.64 9.37 -7.74
N GLN A 42 -6.84 8.92 -7.40
CA GLN A 42 -7.69 8.16 -8.31
C GLN A 42 -9.17 8.46 -8.08
N GLU A 43 -9.92 8.51 -9.17
CA GLU A 43 -11.37 8.55 -9.16
C GLU A 43 -11.92 7.15 -8.95
N VAL A 44 -12.93 7.03 -8.10
CA VAL A 44 -13.59 5.78 -7.76
C VAL A 44 -15.10 5.97 -7.81
N ARG A 45 -15.75 5.20 -8.66
CA ARG A 45 -17.20 5.08 -8.71
C ARG A 45 -17.64 3.92 -7.86
N VAL A 46 -18.43 4.18 -6.81
CA VAL A 46 -18.97 3.14 -5.93
C VAL A 46 -20.47 2.99 -6.15
N ARG A 47 -20.92 1.75 -6.40
CA ARG A 47 -22.33 1.40 -6.63
C ARG A 47 -22.79 0.36 -5.62
N GLY A 48 -23.99 0.55 -5.09
CA GLY A 48 -24.64 -0.42 -4.19
C GLY A 48 -26.13 -0.12 -4.01
N PRO A 49 -26.79 -0.73 -3.00
CA PRO A 49 -28.20 -0.47 -2.70
C PRO A 49 -28.53 1.00 -2.40
N PHE A 50 -27.51 1.77 -2.01
CA PHE A 50 -27.59 3.21 -1.76
C PHE A 50 -27.49 4.09 -3.02
N GLY A 51 -27.43 3.49 -4.22
CA GLY A 51 -27.23 4.19 -5.48
C GLY A 51 -25.76 4.25 -5.88
N GLU A 52 -25.37 5.34 -6.54
CA GLU A 52 -24.01 5.59 -7.03
C GLU A 52 -23.39 6.79 -6.32
N ILE A 53 -22.16 6.65 -5.85
CA ILE A 53 -21.38 7.72 -5.25
C ILE A 53 -19.99 7.71 -5.90
N ASP A 54 -19.70 8.76 -6.66
CA ASP A 54 -18.37 9.04 -7.19
C ASP A 54 -17.55 9.80 -6.13
N VAL A 55 -16.33 9.31 -5.85
CA VAL A 55 -15.36 9.91 -4.92
C VAL A 55 -13.97 10.00 -5.57
N ARG A 56 -13.12 10.91 -5.08
CA ARG A 56 -11.71 10.99 -5.44
C ARG A 56 -10.89 10.69 -4.19
N THR A 57 -10.01 9.68 -4.25
CA THR A 57 -9.10 9.35 -3.14
C THR A 57 -7.67 9.75 -3.51
N PRO A 58 -6.90 10.40 -2.62
CA PRO A 58 -5.49 10.71 -2.85
C PRO A 58 -4.59 9.47 -2.68
N LEU A 59 -5.12 8.36 -2.15
CA LEU A 59 -4.35 7.14 -1.93
C LEU A 59 -4.09 6.41 -3.24
N LEU A 60 -2.87 5.92 -3.44
CA LEU A 60 -2.44 5.25 -4.67
C LEU A 60 -2.61 3.72 -4.58
N GLY A 61 -2.68 3.07 -5.75
CA GLY A 61 -2.76 1.62 -5.90
C GLY A 61 -4.18 1.08 -6.04
N SER A 62 -4.32 0.02 -6.84
CA SER A 62 -5.61 -0.61 -7.17
C SER A 62 -6.38 -1.10 -5.92
N PHE A 63 -5.66 -1.55 -4.89
CA PHE A 63 -6.24 -1.97 -3.61
C PHE A 63 -6.94 -0.84 -2.84
N GLN A 64 -6.61 0.43 -3.10
CA GLN A 64 -7.29 1.56 -2.45
C GLN A 64 -8.67 1.85 -3.02
N VAL A 65 -8.96 1.40 -4.25
CA VAL A 65 -10.29 1.43 -4.85
C VAL A 65 -11.26 0.60 -4.00
N GLU A 66 -10.84 -0.59 -3.60
CA GLU A 66 -11.63 -1.47 -2.74
C GLU A 66 -11.79 -0.91 -1.33
N ASN A 67 -10.73 -0.33 -0.76
CA ASN A 67 -10.82 0.32 0.55
C ASN A 67 -11.79 1.52 0.54
N ALA A 68 -11.76 2.34 -0.53
CA ALA A 68 -12.73 3.41 -0.71
C ALA A 68 -14.15 2.87 -0.82
N ALA A 69 -14.36 1.77 -1.54
CA ALA A 69 -15.65 1.09 -1.64
C ALA A 69 -16.18 0.63 -0.29
N VAL A 70 -15.32 0.00 0.53
CA VAL A 70 -15.66 -0.45 1.89
C VAL A 70 -16.04 0.74 2.77
N ALA A 71 -15.28 1.83 2.71
CA ALA A 71 -15.57 3.04 3.49
C ALA A 71 -16.90 3.67 3.09
N VAL A 72 -17.16 3.82 1.78
CA VAL A 72 -18.42 4.36 1.26
C VAL A 72 -19.60 3.46 1.64
N ALA A 73 -19.45 2.14 1.53
CA ALA A 73 -20.48 1.18 1.95
C ALA A 73 -20.80 1.32 3.45
N ALA A 74 -19.77 1.37 4.31
CA ALA A 74 -19.96 1.55 5.75
C ALA A 74 -20.68 2.87 6.09
N LEU A 75 -20.34 3.96 5.41
CA LEU A 75 -21.01 5.26 5.59
C LEU A 75 -22.46 5.23 5.10
N ALA A 76 -22.74 4.49 4.02
CA ALA A 76 -24.10 4.28 3.55
C ALA A 76 -24.96 3.44 4.52
N GLU A 77 -24.38 2.42 5.15
CA GLU A 77 -25.06 1.65 6.21
C GLU A 77 -25.36 2.53 7.44
N LEU A 78 -24.41 3.37 7.86
CA LEU A 78 -24.65 4.34 8.94
C LEU A 78 -25.76 5.33 8.56
N ARG A 79 -25.79 5.80 7.30
CA ARG A 79 -26.88 6.65 6.82
C ARG A 79 -28.24 5.94 6.93
N SER A 80 -28.32 4.67 6.53
CA SER A 80 -29.53 3.85 6.68
C SER A 80 -29.93 3.63 8.14
N ALA A 81 -28.97 3.67 9.07
CA ALA A 81 -29.19 3.62 10.51
C ALA A 81 -29.62 4.98 11.13
N GLY A 82 -29.82 6.02 10.31
CA GLY A 82 -30.34 7.32 10.76
C GLY A 82 -29.28 8.41 10.97
N PHE A 83 -28.00 8.15 10.65
CA PHE A 83 -26.96 9.17 10.72
C PHE A 83 -27.04 10.14 9.54
N ALA A 84 -26.92 11.44 9.80
CA ALA A 84 -26.96 12.48 8.77
C ALA A 84 -25.62 12.58 8.02
N ILE A 85 -25.44 11.73 6.99
CA ILE A 85 -24.21 11.66 6.18
C ILE A 85 -24.57 11.99 4.72
N PRO A 86 -24.55 13.28 4.32
CA PRO A 86 -24.81 13.65 2.93
C PRO A 86 -23.64 13.23 2.03
N ASP A 87 -23.90 12.95 0.76
CA ASP A 87 -22.85 12.53 -0.19
C ASP A 87 -21.66 13.50 -0.25
N ARG A 88 -21.90 14.80 -0.06
CA ARG A 88 -20.82 15.80 0.01
C ARG A 88 -19.79 15.48 1.11
N ALA A 89 -20.26 15.04 2.28
CA ALA A 89 -19.39 14.72 3.41
C ALA A 89 -18.57 13.45 3.13
N ILE A 90 -19.15 12.49 2.40
CA ILE A 90 -18.42 11.29 1.95
C ILE A 90 -17.32 11.69 0.96
N ARG A 91 -17.64 12.52 -0.04
CA ARG A 91 -16.67 12.98 -1.05
C ARG A 91 -15.52 13.77 -0.43
N GLU A 92 -15.83 14.79 0.36
CA GLU A 92 -14.85 15.63 1.05
C GLU A 92 -14.00 14.80 2.01
N GLY A 93 -14.62 13.86 2.74
CA GLY A 93 -13.94 12.98 3.68
C GLY A 93 -12.92 12.05 2.99
N VAL A 94 -13.30 11.43 1.86
CA VAL A 94 -12.42 10.56 1.09
C VAL A 94 -11.28 11.36 0.42
N GLU A 95 -11.58 12.55 -0.09
CA GLU A 95 -10.59 13.42 -0.74
C GLU A 95 -9.54 13.96 0.26
N ALA A 96 -9.94 14.19 1.50
CA ALA A 96 -9.06 14.70 2.55
C ALA A 96 -8.18 13.62 3.23
N VAL A 97 -8.30 12.34 2.85
CA VAL A 97 -7.58 11.25 3.53
C VAL A 97 -6.05 11.45 3.43
N ARG A 98 -5.39 11.32 4.57
CA ARG A 98 -3.94 11.19 4.69
C ARG A 98 -3.63 9.82 5.29
N TRP A 99 -2.81 9.04 4.60
CA TRP A 99 -2.39 7.73 5.10
C TRP A 99 -0.88 7.55 4.88
N PRO A 100 -0.07 8.03 5.84
CA PRO A 100 1.38 7.92 5.75
C PRO A 100 1.82 6.47 5.55
N ALA A 101 2.84 6.29 4.71
CA ALA A 101 3.41 4.97 4.37
C ALA A 101 2.43 3.96 3.76
N ARG A 102 1.48 4.43 2.94
CA ARG A 102 0.57 3.58 2.17
C ARG A 102 0.63 3.95 0.69
N LEU A 103 1.70 3.49 0.05
CA LEU A 103 2.15 3.91 -1.26
C LEU A 103 2.23 5.45 -1.36
N ASP A 104 2.80 6.04 -0.32
CA ASP A 104 2.80 7.47 -0.05
C ASP A 104 3.93 8.17 -0.83
N LEU A 105 3.57 9.07 -1.75
CA LEU A 105 4.53 9.85 -2.55
C LEU A 105 5.03 11.05 -1.75
N VAL A 106 6.19 10.90 -1.13
CA VAL A 106 6.76 11.90 -0.20
C VAL A 106 7.70 12.90 -0.86
N ARG A 107 8.18 12.60 -2.07
CA ARG A 107 9.02 13.51 -2.89
C ARG A 107 8.80 13.22 -4.36
N LYS A 108 8.92 14.23 -5.24
CA LYS A 108 8.65 14.09 -6.69
C LYS A 108 9.90 14.02 -7.59
N ALA A 109 11.05 14.55 -7.15
CA ALA A 109 12.29 14.55 -7.95
C ALA A 109 13.52 14.23 -7.07
N PRO A 110 14.02 12.97 -7.07
CA PRO A 110 13.38 11.76 -7.60
C PRO A 110 12.03 11.49 -6.93
N SER A 111 11.18 10.70 -7.59
CA SER A 111 9.95 10.21 -6.99
C SER A 111 10.29 9.22 -5.87
N ILE A 112 9.96 9.57 -4.62
CA ILE A 112 10.12 8.67 -3.47
C ILE A 112 8.76 8.24 -2.99
N LEU A 113 8.53 6.93 -2.97
CA LEU A 113 7.35 6.31 -2.39
C LEU A 113 7.70 5.51 -1.13
N VAL A 114 6.87 5.61 -0.10
CA VAL A 114 7.00 4.84 1.14
C VAL A 114 5.77 3.94 1.31
N ASP A 115 5.99 2.65 1.57
CA ASP A 115 4.90 1.70 1.82
C ASP A 115 5.23 0.69 2.95
N GLY A 116 4.26 0.42 3.81
CA GLY A 116 4.37 -0.52 4.94
C GLY A 116 4.18 -2.01 4.61
N ALA A 117 4.23 -2.44 3.35
CA ALA A 117 4.15 -3.85 2.95
C ALA A 117 5.20 -4.69 3.70
N HIS A 118 4.73 -5.73 4.40
CA HIS A 118 5.54 -6.53 5.33
C HIS A 118 5.21 -8.02 5.26
N ASN A 119 4.51 -8.45 4.22
CA ASN A 119 4.20 -9.85 3.95
C ASN A 119 4.10 -10.06 2.44
N ARG A 120 4.10 -11.32 2.01
CA ARG A 120 4.10 -11.68 0.59
C ARG A 120 2.87 -11.13 -0.18
N PRO A 121 1.61 -11.32 0.26
CA PRO A 121 0.47 -10.75 -0.46
C PRO A 121 0.50 -9.22 -0.58
N ALA A 122 0.94 -8.51 0.47
CA ALA A 122 1.10 -7.06 0.42
C ALA A 122 2.22 -6.64 -0.55
N ALA A 123 3.32 -7.39 -0.60
CA ALA A 123 4.41 -7.16 -1.55
C ALA A 123 3.97 -7.43 -3.01
N GLU A 124 3.14 -8.45 -3.24
CA GLU A 124 2.54 -8.73 -4.56
C GLU A 124 1.59 -7.61 -4.99
N ALA A 125 0.71 -7.13 -4.10
CA ALA A 125 -0.18 -6.00 -4.37
C ALA A 125 0.58 -4.69 -4.59
N LEU A 126 1.66 -4.46 -3.83
CA LEU A 126 2.56 -3.32 -4.02
C LEU A 126 3.26 -3.40 -5.38
N ALA A 127 3.74 -4.58 -5.77
CA ALA A 127 4.37 -4.79 -7.06
C ALA A 127 3.43 -4.49 -8.23
N GLU A 128 2.19 -4.99 -8.16
CA GLU A 128 1.13 -4.68 -9.14
C GLU A 128 0.88 -3.17 -9.23
N ALA A 129 0.70 -2.52 -8.08
CA ALA A 129 0.45 -1.07 -8.03
C ALA A 129 1.61 -0.24 -8.60
N MET A 130 2.86 -0.65 -8.36
CA MET A 130 4.03 0.03 -8.94
C MET A 130 4.11 -0.15 -10.46
N GLY A 131 3.79 -1.34 -10.97
CA GLY A 131 3.77 -1.59 -12.42
C GLY A 131 2.69 -0.80 -13.15
N ASP A 132 1.54 -0.57 -12.49
CA ASP A 132 0.43 0.25 -12.98
C ASP A 132 0.76 1.75 -12.95
N LEU A 133 1.38 2.25 -11.87
CA LEU A 133 1.76 3.66 -11.73
C LEU A 133 2.94 4.05 -12.62
N PHE A 134 3.88 3.14 -12.85
CA PHE A 134 5.13 3.40 -13.58
C PHE A 134 5.41 2.34 -14.65
N PRO A 135 4.55 2.25 -15.69
CA PRO A 135 4.64 1.20 -16.70
C PRO A 135 5.99 1.24 -17.44
N GLY A 136 6.68 0.10 -17.45
CA GLY A 136 7.97 -0.07 -18.13
C GLY A 136 9.16 0.62 -17.45
N ARG A 137 8.98 1.20 -16.26
CA ARG A 137 10.07 1.82 -15.48
C ARG A 137 10.62 0.83 -14.46
N THR A 138 11.92 0.92 -14.20
CA THR A 138 12.58 0.20 -13.10
C THR A 138 12.67 1.10 -11.87
N VAL A 139 12.72 0.47 -10.70
CA VAL A 139 12.70 1.15 -9.40
C VAL A 139 13.97 0.85 -8.61
N SER A 140 14.50 1.85 -7.90
CA SER A 140 15.49 1.62 -6.84
C SER A 140 14.75 1.26 -5.55
N LEU A 141 15.00 0.08 -5.01
CA LEU A 141 14.33 -0.40 -3.81
C LEU A 141 15.20 -0.18 -2.58
N VAL A 142 14.65 0.45 -1.55
CA VAL A 142 15.16 0.40 -0.18
C VAL A 142 14.29 -0.56 0.60
N VAL A 143 14.88 -1.58 1.20
CA VAL A 143 14.13 -2.65 1.85
C VAL A 143 14.71 -3.02 3.21
N GLY A 144 13.81 -3.16 4.19
CA GLY A 144 14.13 -3.71 5.50
C GLY A 144 13.01 -4.60 5.96
N ILE A 145 13.30 -5.87 6.25
CA ILE A 145 12.30 -6.91 6.53
C ILE A 145 12.53 -7.47 7.93
N LEU A 146 11.44 -7.83 8.62
CA LEU A 146 11.51 -8.51 9.92
C LEU A 146 11.70 -10.02 9.76
N ASN A 147 12.41 -10.64 10.69
CA ASN A 147 12.84 -12.05 10.69
C ASN A 147 11.70 -13.08 10.82
N ASP A 148 10.49 -12.63 11.14
CA ASP A 148 9.27 -13.45 11.17
C ASP A 148 8.52 -13.46 9.82
N LYS A 149 9.03 -12.77 8.79
CA LYS A 149 8.35 -12.62 7.49
C LYS A 149 8.89 -13.57 6.44
N ASP A 150 8.07 -13.81 5.42
CA ASP A 150 8.44 -14.56 4.21
C ASP A 150 9.37 -13.73 3.33
N LEU A 151 10.66 -13.66 3.71
CA LEU A 151 11.69 -12.92 2.99
C LEU A 151 11.78 -13.33 1.51
N LYS A 152 11.77 -14.64 1.24
CA LYS A 152 11.89 -15.16 -0.14
C LYS A 152 10.66 -14.81 -0.97
N GLY A 153 9.46 -14.93 -0.40
CA GLY A 153 8.22 -14.53 -1.06
C GLY A 153 8.18 -13.04 -1.39
N MET A 154 8.59 -12.19 -0.45
CA MET A 154 8.67 -10.74 -0.66
C MET A 154 9.73 -10.37 -1.71
N ALA A 155 10.92 -11.00 -1.67
CA ALA A 155 11.96 -10.79 -2.68
C ALA A 155 11.50 -11.24 -4.07
N LYS A 156 10.80 -12.36 -4.17
CA LYS A 156 10.20 -12.83 -5.43
C LYS A 156 9.15 -11.88 -5.99
N ALA A 157 8.35 -11.25 -5.13
CA ALA A 157 7.31 -10.31 -5.53
C ALA A 157 7.89 -8.96 -5.99
N LEU A 158 8.82 -8.39 -5.22
CA LEU A 158 9.33 -7.04 -5.45
C LEU A 158 10.56 -7.01 -6.37
N GLY A 159 11.44 -7.99 -6.26
CA GLY A 159 12.72 -8.05 -6.98
C GLY A 159 12.61 -7.78 -8.49
N PRO A 160 11.66 -8.40 -9.23
CA PRO A 160 11.53 -8.22 -10.67
C PRO A 160 11.25 -6.78 -11.14
N LEU A 161 10.78 -5.89 -10.25
CA LEU A 161 10.53 -4.48 -10.57
C LEU A 161 11.75 -3.59 -10.38
N THR A 162 12.81 -4.14 -9.77
CA THR A 162 13.92 -3.36 -9.25
C THR A 162 15.14 -3.46 -10.16
N SER A 163 15.82 -2.33 -10.39
CA SER A 163 17.16 -2.34 -11.00
C SER A 163 18.25 -2.47 -9.95
N ARG A 164 18.02 -1.89 -8.77
CA ARG A 164 18.94 -1.90 -7.64
C ARG A 164 18.19 -2.01 -6.31
N THR A 165 18.74 -2.80 -5.39
CA THR A 165 18.20 -3.02 -4.04
C THR A 165 19.22 -2.60 -2.98
N PHE A 166 18.78 -1.77 -2.04
CA PHE A 166 19.52 -1.32 -0.87
C PHE A 166 18.86 -1.93 0.36
N ALA A 167 19.43 -3.02 0.85
CA ALA A 167 18.96 -3.70 2.05
C ALA A 167 19.55 -3.01 3.28
N GLY A 168 18.71 -2.43 4.14
CA GLY A 168 19.13 -1.81 5.40
C GLY A 168 18.53 -2.53 6.60
N ARG A 169 19.10 -2.34 7.80
CA ARG A 169 18.58 -2.92 9.04
C ARG A 169 17.56 -1.99 9.71
N PRO A 170 16.28 -2.39 9.86
CA PRO A 170 15.32 -1.66 10.69
C PRO A 170 15.75 -1.65 12.18
N LYS A 171 15.42 -0.59 12.91
CA LYS A 171 15.70 -0.41 14.34
C LYS A 171 14.80 -1.28 15.21
N THR A 172 15.04 -2.58 15.19
CA THR A 172 14.27 -3.58 15.95
C THR A 172 15.08 -4.86 16.09
N PRO A 173 15.01 -5.56 17.24
CA PRO A 173 15.70 -6.84 17.41
C PRO A 173 15.16 -7.95 16.50
N ARG A 174 13.98 -7.71 15.89
CA ARG A 174 13.35 -8.61 14.93
C ARG A 174 13.77 -8.35 13.49
N ALA A 175 14.76 -7.51 13.21
CA ALA A 175 15.22 -7.28 11.84
C ALA A 175 15.96 -8.52 11.31
N PHE A 176 15.74 -8.87 10.04
CA PHE A 176 16.69 -9.73 9.32
C PHE A 176 18.05 -9.05 9.22
N ASP A 177 19.10 -9.86 9.06
CA ASP A 177 20.40 -9.33 8.69
C ASP A 177 20.33 -8.71 7.27
N PRO A 178 20.81 -7.47 7.07
CA PRO A 178 20.88 -6.85 5.75
C PRO A 178 21.58 -7.71 4.69
N ASP A 179 22.58 -8.50 5.05
CA ASP A 179 23.25 -9.41 4.12
C ASP A 179 22.34 -10.55 3.65
N GLU A 180 21.51 -11.09 4.55
CA GLU A 180 20.50 -12.11 4.22
C GLU A 180 19.42 -11.52 3.31
N VAL A 181 18.95 -10.30 3.63
CA VAL A 181 17.98 -9.59 2.79
C VAL A 181 18.59 -9.32 1.42
N ALA A 182 19.81 -8.77 1.35
CA ALA A 182 20.47 -8.48 0.09
C ALA A 182 20.60 -9.76 -0.76
N ALA A 183 21.04 -10.87 -0.15
CA ALA A 183 21.18 -12.17 -0.79
C ALA A 183 19.86 -12.70 -1.38
N ALA A 184 18.73 -12.49 -0.71
CA ALA A 184 17.42 -12.89 -1.22
C ALA A 184 17.00 -12.11 -2.48
N PHE A 185 17.45 -10.86 -2.63
CA PHE A 185 17.15 -9.99 -3.78
C PHE A 185 18.14 -10.11 -4.95
N ARG A 186 19.38 -10.59 -4.70
CA ARG A 186 20.42 -10.78 -5.74
C ARG A 186 19.98 -11.53 -7.00
N PRO A 187 19.08 -12.54 -6.95
CA PRO A 187 18.60 -13.20 -8.16
C PRO A 187 17.80 -12.29 -9.13
N TYR A 188 17.34 -11.13 -8.66
CA TYR A 188 16.46 -10.24 -9.41
C TYR A 188 17.10 -8.90 -9.77
N SER A 189 17.97 -8.37 -8.91
CA SER A 189 18.63 -7.07 -9.13
C SER A 189 19.99 -6.97 -8.44
N GLU A 190 20.77 -5.95 -8.83
CA GLU A 190 21.98 -5.60 -8.08
C GLU A 190 21.57 -5.26 -6.65
N SER A 191 22.15 -5.92 -5.65
CA SER A 191 21.67 -5.83 -4.27
C SER A 191 22.84 -5.68 -3.30
N VAL A 192 22.77 -4.64 -2.47
CA VAL A 192 23.79 -4.27 -1.49
C VAL A 192 23.21 -4.18 -0.09
N ALA A 193 23.96 -4.68 0.89
CA ALA A 193 23.64 -4.60 2.31
C ALA A 193 24.27 -3.33 2.92
N LEU A 194 23.51 -2.63 3.75
CA LEU A 194 23.90 -1.41 4.44
C LEU A 194 23.56 -1.49 5.93
N PRO A 195 24.30 -0.80 6.82
CA PRO A 195 24.17 -0.97 8.27
C PRO A 195 22.79 -0.59 8.82
N SER A 196 22.09 0.36 8.18
CA SER A 196 20.79 0.85 8.63
C SER A 196 19.86 1.23 7.48
N ILE A 197 18.56 1.39 7.77
CA ILE A 197 17.60 1.95 6.81
C ILE A 197 17.97 3.36 6.38
N ARG A 198 18.50 4.18 7.30
CA ARG A 198 18.99 5.53 6.98
C ARG A 198 20.07 5.49 5.90
N ASP A 199 21.09 4.66 6.09
CA ASP A 199 22.19 4.52 5.13
C ASP A 199 21.69 4.01 3.77
N ALA A 200 20.72 3.09 3.78
CA ALA A 200 20.07 2.58 2.58
C ALA A 200 19.27 3.65 1.82
N ILE A 201 18.53 4.50 2.52
CA ILE A 201 17.83 5.64 1.92
C ILE A 201 18.83 6.63 1.33
N ASP A 202 19.86 7.00 2.09
CA ASP A 202 20.86 7.97 1.63
C ASP A 202 21.60 7.47 0.38
N ALA A 203 21.98 6.19 0.35
CA ALA A 203 22.61 5.57 -0.81
C ALA A 203 21.69 5.54 -2.03
N ALA A 204 20.42 5.16 -1.86
CA ALA A 204 19.43 5.13 -2.93
C ALA A 204 19.15 6.52 -3.49
N VAL A 205 18.99 7.52 -2.61
CA VAL A 205 18.74 8.91 -3.00
C VAL A 205 19.94 9.52 -3.70
N HIS A 206 21.15 9.26 -3.21
CA HIS A 206 22.37 9.76 -3.84
C HIS A 206 22.59 9.18 -5.24
N ALA A 207 22.20 7.92 -5.46
CA ALA A 207 22.32 7.26 -6.76
C ALA A 207 21.22 7.65 -7.77
N ALA A 208 20.09 8.21 -7.30
CA ALA A 208 18.92 8.49 -8.12
C ALA A 208 19.04 9.81 -8.91
N ARG A 209 18.61 9.77 -10.17
CA ARG A 209 18.41 10.96 -11.02
C ARG A 209 17.04 11.58 -10.77
N PRO A 210 16.78 12.85 -11.19
CA PRO A 210 15.51 13.51 -10.95
C PRO A 210 14.27 12.76 -11.45
N ASP A 211 14.40 11.99 -12.54
CA ASP A 211 13.29 11.24 -13.13
C ASP A 211 13.16 9.81 -12.59
N ASP A 212 14.08 9.37 -11.71
CA ASP A 212 14.10 8.02 -11.14
C ASP A 212 13.05 7.85 -10.03
N ILE A 213 12.77 6.58 -9.73
CA ILE A 213 11.80 6.17 -8.73
C ILE A 213 12.53 5.39 -7.63
N VAL A 214 12.32 5.80 -6.38
CA VAL A 214 12.79 5.11 -5.18
C VAL A 214 11.57 4.61 -4.40
N LEU A 215 11.51 3.31 -4.16
CA LEU A 215 10.49 2.68 -3.31
C LEU A 215 11.13 2.26 -1.99
N ILE A 216 10.55 2.66 -0.86
CA ILE A 216 11.02 2.31 0.48
C ILE A 216 9.96 1.43 1.16
N THR A 217 10.28 0.18 1.47
CA THR A 217 9.30 -0.78 2.01
C THR A 217 9.93 -1.95 2.80
N GLY A 218 9.14 -2.97 3.13
CA GLY A 218 9.58 -4.23 3.74
C GLY A 218 9.09 -4.43 5.17
N SER A 219 8.81 -3.35 5.89
CA SER A 219 8.21 -3.41 7.22
C SER A 219 7.60 -2.06 7.62
N ILE A 220 6.70 -2.08 8.60
CA ILE A 220 6.18 -0.85 9.22
C ILE A 220 7.30 -0.06 9.93
N TYR A 221 8.33 -0.74 10.47
CA TYR A 221 9.49 -0.06 11.06
C TYR A 221 10.30 0.68 10.00
N THR A 222 10.58 0.03 8.87
CA THR A 222 11.26 0.65 7.72
C THR A 222 10.51 1.88 7.23
N ALA A 223 9.19 1.75 7.06
CA ALA A 223 8.34 2.87 6.67
C ALA A 223 8.38 4.03 7.68
N GLY A 224 8.25 3.74 8.98
CA GLY A 224 8.32 4.77 10.02
C GLY A 224 9.67 5.48 10.07
N GLU A 225 10.77 4.73 9.96
CA GLU A 225 12.13 5.30 9.89
C GLU A 225 12.33 6.14 8.63
N ALA A 226 11.74 5.74 7.51
CA ALA A 226 11.81 6.50 6.26
C ALA A 226 11.07 7.84 6.36
N LEU A 227 9.85 7.85 6.91
CA LEU A 227 9.09 9.08 7.10
C LEU A 227 9.82 10.06 8.03
N ASP A 228 10.37 9.56 9.15
CA ASP A 228 11.19 10.35 10.07
C ASP A 228 12.43 10.93 9.38
N HIS A 229 13.20 10.10 8.67
CA HIS A 229 14.42 10.52 7.98
C HIS A 229 14.17 11.54 6.86
N LEU A 230 13.05 11.40 6.14
CA LEU A 230 12.66 12.29 5.05
C LEU A 230 11.93 13.56 5.55
N GLY A 231 11.71 13.71 6.86
CA GLY A 231 11.05 14.87 7.44
C GLY A 231 9.54 14.96 7.14
N VAL A 232 8.92 13.82 6.81
CA VAL A 232 7.48 13.72 6.53
C VAL A 232 6.74 13.60 7.85
N ARG A 233 6.05 14.66 8.25
CA ARG A 233 5.19 14.63 9.44
C ARG A 233 3.79 14.16 9.05
N PRO A 234 3.16 13.26 9.82
CA PRO A 234 1.78 12.84 9.61
C PRO A 234 0.78 13.98 9.79
#